data_AF-A0A2M8B5T0-F1
#
_entry.id   AF-A0A2M8B5T0-F1
#
_cell.length_a   1.000
_cell.length_b   1.000
_cell.length_c   1.000
_cell.angle_alpha   90.00
_cell.angle_beta   90.00
_cell.angle_gamma   90.00
#
_symmetry.space_group_name_H-M   'P 1'
#
loop_
_entity.id
_entity.type
_entity.pdbx_description
1 polymer ?
#
loop_
_entity_poly.entity_id
_entity_poly.type
_entity_poly.pdbx_seq_one_letter_code
_entity_poly.pdbx_strand_id
1 'polypeptide(L)'
;MTHPYRIVARILRATLRVDSTLCPPWPRALGAFGLVALLVVLFGGCGDNFDPKSKVNKLRILAIKAENPRLSAGEFTTFEALVVTADDGPVDLLWEFCPFTGGAEGRFPCVYPEGTPQELITMLQGHSETFAFAYVPELQALVDLFCEQQAQLASELPPGIPLPNCDQGYPARVRLTATEVETGAVVEAVKTLQLVPSSGGVQDNANPAVVQLVPGEDAPEFATKGEAFPLRCELDPTSLESFVRVDQTEVRKEELLISWFVRNGKLEKDLTFYSEDEDLTKEPQENKVTPSESGVTTVWCVVRDGRGGTDWTHLDVVSN
;
A
#
# COMPACT_ATOMS: atom_id res chain seq x y z
N MET A 1 -18.08 -32.75 33.84
CA MET A 1 -17.32 -32.54 32.59
C MET A 1 -16.41 -31.34 32.80
N THR A 2 -15.11 -31.59 32.90
CA THR A 2 -14.11 -30.71 33.53
C THR A 2 -13.25 -29.99 32.49
N HIS A 3 -13.11 -28.67 32.68
CA HIS A 3 -12.37 -27.72 31.83
C HIS A 3 -10.85 -27.98 31.76
N PRO A 4 -10.23 -27.88 30.56
CA PRO A 4 -8.78 -27.95 30.39
C PRO A 4 -8.18 -26.54 30.18
N TYR A 5 -7.99 -25.77 31.25
CA TYR A 5 -7.20 -24.52 31.21
C TYR A 5 -6.42 -24.33 32.51
N ARG A 6 -5.44 -25.20 32.78
CA ARG A 6 -4.53 -25.05 33.94
C ARG A 6 -3.08 -25.56 33.74
N ILE A 7 -2.59 -25.66 32.50
CA ILE A 7 -1.23 -26.16 32.24
C ILE A 7 -0.47 -25.23 31.27
N VAL A 8 -0.21 -23.98 31.66
CA VAL A 8 0.86 -23.15 31.03
C VAL A 8 1.64 -22.31 32.06
N ALA A 9 1.38 -22.44 33.37
CA ALA A 9 2.01 -21.59 34.39
C ALA A 9 3.26 -22.20 35.09
N ARG A 10 3.96 -23.17 34.48
CA ARG A 10 5.06 -23.88 35.16
C ARG A 10 6.39 -24.05 34.41
N ILE A 11 6.56 -23.47 33.22
CA ILE A 11 7.83 -23.56 32.47
C ILE A 11 8.36 -22.15 32.18
N LEU A 12 8.71 -21.40 33.23
CA LEU A 12 9.49 -20.15 33.16
C LEU A 12 10.16 -19.87 34.52
N ARG A 13 10.80 -20.90 35.08
CA ARG A 13 11.76 -20.79 36.19
C ARG A 13 12.95 -21.70 35.91
N ALA A 14 13.62 -21.48 34.78
CA ALA A 14 14.95 -22.00 34.53
C ALA A 14 15.95 -20.86 34.76
N THR A 15 16.42 -20.80 36.00
CA THR A 15 17.81 -20.45 36.40
C THR A 15 18.63 -19.56 35.45
N LEU A 16 18.53 -18.24 35.64
CA LEU A 16 19.68 -17.34 35.53
C LEU A 16 20.16 -17.04 36.96
N ARG A 17 21.07 -17.88 37.48
CA ARG A 17 21.91 -17.50 38.61
C ARG A 17 23.04 -16.65 38.04
N VAL A 18 22.91 -15.33 38.18
CA VAL A 18 24.03 -14.42 38.00
C VAL A 18 24.87 -14.51 39.27
N ASP A 19 26.06 -15.11 39.16
CA ASP A 19 27.06 -15.15 40.24
C ASP A 19 27.55 -13.72 40.48
N SER A 20 27.24 -13.17 41.66
CA SER A 20 27.48 -11.78 42.05
C SER A 20 28.88 -11.53 42.63
N THR A 21 29.84 -12.45 42.45
CA THR A 21 31.12 -12.45 43.17
C THR A 21 32.33 -11.92 42.39
N LEU A 22 32.14 -11.32 41.21
CA LEU A 22 33.25 -10.82 40.37
C LEU A 22 33.17 -9.32 40.02
N CYS A 23 32.57 -8.49 40.88
CA CYS A 23 32.71 -7.04 40.76
C CYS A 23 33.81 -6.51 41.70
N PRO A 24 34.89 -5.89 41.18
CA PRO A 24 35.86 -5.19 42.02
C PRO A 24 35.19 -4.03 42.78
N PRO A 25 35.70 -3.61 43.94
CA PRO A 25 35.13 -2.51 44.72
C PRO A 25 35.33 -1.19 43.97
N TRP A 26 34.29 -0.71 43.31
CA TRP A 26 34.27 0.62 42.70
C TRP A 26 34.22 1.69 43.81
N PRO A 27 34.97 2.80 43.66
CA PRO A 27 34.95 3.90 44.63
C PRO A 27 33.55 4.54 44.70
N ARG A 28 32.98 4.59 45.91
CA ARG A 28 31.62 5.04 46.25
C ARG A 28 31.32 6.54 46.00
N ALA A 29 32.19 7.27 45.29
CA ALA A 29 32.15 8.73 45.22
C ALA A 29 31.67 9.31 43.86
N LEU A 30 31.30 8.49 42.88
CA LEU A 30 30.92 8.96 41.52
C LEU A 30 29.46 8.65 41.12
N GLY A 31 28.56 8.43 42.08
CA GLY A 31 27.23 7.87 41.82
C GLY A 31 26.13 8.83 41.35
N ALA A 32 26.32 10.15 41.43
CA ALA A 32 25.23 11.11 41.15
C ALA A 32 25.29 11.74 39.74
N PHE A 33 26.49 11.94 39.18
CA PHE A 33 26.62 12.61 37.87
C PHE A 33 26.37 11.68 36.67
N GLY A 34 26.69 10.38 36.79
CA GLY A 34 26.47 9.41 35.70
C GLY A 34 24.99 9.11 35.43
N LEU A 35 24.14 9.13 36.46
CA LEU A 35 22.72 8.83 36.32
C LEU A 35 21.94 9.98 35.65
N VAL A 36 22.35 11.22 35.89
CA VAL A 36 21.75 12.41 35.26
C VAL A 36 22.15 12.50 33.77
N ALA A 37 23.41 12.18 33.43
CA ALA A 37 23.85 12.15 32.04
C ALA A 37 23.12 11.07 31.22
N LEU A 38 22.88 9.89 31.80
CA LEU A 38 22.11 8.83 31.15
C LEU A 38 20.64 9.21 30.95
N LEU A 39 20.04 9.96 31.89
CA LEU A 39 18.67 10.45 31.76
C LEU A 39 18.53 11.50 30.65
N VAL A 40 19.50 12.41 30.51
CA VAL A 40 19.45 13.48 29.47
C VAL A 40 19.55 12.91 28.05
N VAL A 41 20.30 11.81 27.85
CA VAL A 41 20.38 11.13 26.54
C VAL A 41 19.06 10.45 26.16
N LEU A 42 18.26 10.01 27.15
CA LEU A 42 16.96 9.38 26.90
C LEU A 42 15.85 10.37 26.48
N PHE A 43 16.01 11.67 26.73
CA PHE A 43 15.04 12.70 26.34
C PHE A 43 15.39 13.42 25.02
N GLY A 44 16.55 13.17 24.42
CA GLY A 44 16.97 13.79 23.16
C GLY A 44 16.63 13.00 21.88
N GLY A 45 15.89 11.89 21.98
CA GLY A 45 15.83 10.87 20.93
C GLY A 45 14.72 10.98 19.88
N CYS A 46 13.70 11.82 20.07
CA CYS A 46 12.58 11.93 19.13
C CYS A 46 12.34 13.39 18.77
N GLY A 47 12.90 13.84 17.63
CA GLY A 47 12.49 15.09 17.02
C GLY A 47 11.29 14.84 16.11
N ASP A 48 10.24 15.64 16.23
CA ASP A 48 9.01 15.55 15.44
C ASP A 48 9.18 15.95 13.96
N ASN A 49 10.41 16.07 13.46
CA ASN A 49 10.72 16.59 12.12
C ASN A 49 10.77 15.49 11.05
N PHE A 50 9.79 14.60 11.03
CA PHE A 50 9.58 13.74 9.87
C PHE A 50 8.74 14.48 8.84
N ASP A 51 9.19 14.48 7.58
CA ASP A 51 8.33 14.94 6.48
C ASP A 51 7.03 14.11 6.48
N PRO A 52 5.85 14.74 6.33
CA PRO A 52 4.60 14.02 6.29
C PRO A 52 4.57 13.06 5.10
N LYS A 53 3.82 11.96 5.24
CA LYS A 53 3.78 10.92 4.20
C LYS A 53 3.20 11.44 2.88
N SER A 54 2.39 12.49 2.92
CA SER A 54 1.82 13.15 1.74
C SER A 54 2.82 14.02 0.97
N LYS A 55 3.94 14.44 1.58
CA LYS A 55 4.90 15.32 0.91
C LYS A 55 5.73 14.56 -0.13
N VAL A 56 5.80 15.13 -1.33
CA VAL A 56 6.62 14.68 -2.45
C VAL A 56 7.83 15.60 -2.55
N ASN A 57 8.97 15.13 -2.04
CA ASN A 57 10.25 15.83 -2.06
C ASN A 57 11.42 14.93 -2.48
N LYS A 58 11.11 13.76 -3.05
CA LYS A 58 12.02 12.75 -3.58
C LYS A 58 11.25 11.78 -4.46
N LEU A 59 11.95 10.92 -5.20
CA LEU A 59 11.35 9.82 -5.97
C LEU A 59 10.35 9.01 -5.13
N ARG A 60 9.13 8.86 -5.66
CA ARG A 60 8.03 8.10 -5.05
C ARG A 60 7.15 7.45 -6.11
N ILE A 61 6.70 6.23 -5.83
CA ILE A 61 5.58 5.61 -6.54
C ILE A 61 4.32 5.88 -5.70
N LEU A 62 3.41 6.70 -6.21
CA LEU A 62 2.18 7.06 -5.50
C LEU A 62 1.06 6.04 -5.72
N ALA A 63 1.01 5.43 -6.91
CA ALA A 63 -0.01 4.48 -7.31
C ALA A 63 0.47 3.53 -8.41
N ILE A 64 -0.16 2.35 -8.46
CA ILE A 64 -0.12 1.43 -9.60
C ILE A 64 -1.57 1.07 -9.92
N LYS A 65 -2.00 1.30 -11.15
CA LYS A 65 -3.32 0.95 -11.68
C LYS A 65 -3.18 -0.21 -12.64
N ALA A 66 -4.11 -1.15 -12.55
CA ALA A 66 -4.35 -2.14 -13.58
C ALA A 66 -5.66 -1.72 -14.25
N GLU A 67 -5.70 -1.63 -15.59
CA GLU A 67 -6.95 -1.35 -16.32
C GLU A 67 -8.09 -2.29 -15.91
N ASN A 68 -7.76 -3.57 -15.71
CA ASN A 68 -8.63 -4.55 -15.08
C ASN A 68 -7.93 -5.12 -13.82
N PRO A 69 -8.39 -4.80 -12.60
CA PRO A 69 -7.77 -5.29 -11.36
C PRO A 69 -8.06 -6.77 -11.06
N ARG A 70 -8.90 -7.43 -11.87
CA ARG A 70 -9.26 -8.84 -11.73
C ARG A 70 -9.35 -9.53 -13.09
N LEU A 71 -8.53 -10.55 -13.32
CA LEU A 71 -8.50 -11.26 -14.60
C LEU A 71 -9.05 -12.68 -14.51
N SER A 72 -9.94 -13.00 -15.44
CA SER A 72 -10.27 -14.37 -15.83
C SER A 72 -9.32 -14.87 -16.91
N ALA A 73 -9.26 -16.18 -17.13
CA ALA A 73 -8.34 -16.72 -18.12
C ALA A 73 -8.67 -16.28 -19.55
N GLY A 74 -7.62 -15.96 -20.30
CA GLY A 74 -7.72 -15.36 -21.63
C GLY A 74 -7.86 -13.84 -21.60
N GLU A 75 -8.09 -13.23 -20.44
CA GLU A 75 -8.12 -11.77 -20.30
C GLU A 75 -6.71 -11.20 -20.13
N PHE A 76 -6.59 -9.91 -20.35
CA PHE A 76 -5.36 -9.15 -20.16
C PHE A 76 -5.66 -7.84 -19.43
N THR A 77 -4.63 -7.25 -18.83
CA THR A 77 -4.66 -5.90 -18.29
C THR A 77 -3.39 -5.16 -18.69
N THR A 78 -3.49 -3.85 -18.84
CA THR A 78 -2.32 -2.97 -18.84
C THR A 78 -2.14 -2.38 -17.45
N PHE A 79 -0.90 -2.30 -17.00
CA PHE A 79 -0.51 -1.60 -15.79
C PHE A 79 0.03 -0.21 -16.14
N GLU A 80 -0.30 0.76 -15.31
CA GLU A 80 0.22 2.12 -15.33
C GLU A 80 0.69 2.51 -13.91
N ALA A 81 1.71 3.34 -13.81
CA ALA A 81 2.21 3.84 -12.53
C ALA A 81 2.21 5.37 -12.46
N LEU A 82 1.78 5.89 -11.31
CA LEU A 82 2.00 7.29 -10.95
C LEU A 82 3.32 7.38 -10.20
N VAL A 83 4.39 7.69 -10.92
CA VAL A 83 5.74 7.88 -10.37
C VAL A 83 6.10 9.36 -10.45
N VAL A 84 6.56 9.92 -9.34
CA VAL A 84 6.87 11.34 -9.21
C VAL A 84 8.25 11.53 -8.58
N THR A 85 8.95 12.58 -9.01
CA THR A 85 10.23 13.03 -8.46
C THR A 85 10.09 14.43 -7.85
N ALA A 86 11.12 14.90 -7.15
CA ALA A 86 11.11 16.24 -6.58
C ALA A 86 11.05 17.31 -7.69
N ASP A 87 11.77 17.08 -8.78
CA ASP A 87 12.04 18.08 -9.82
C ASP A 87 11.58 17.65 -11.23
N ASP A 88 10.66 16.67 -11.33
CA ASP A 88 10.18 16.08 -12.60
C ASP A 88 11.30 15.46 -13.48
N GLY A 89 12.40 15.02 -12.85
CA GLY A 89 13.48 14.30 -13.52
C GLY A 89 13.04 12.93 -14.07
N PRO A 90 13.75 12.41 -15.09
CA PRO A 90 13.42 11.15 -15.74
C PRO A 90 13.60 9.94 -14.80
N VAL A 91 12.75 8.94 -14.99
CA VAL A 91 12.71 7.72 -14.18
C VAL A 91 12.66 6.47 -15.08
N ASP A 92 13.56 5.54 -14.82
CA ASP A 92 13.54 4.22 -15.43
C ASP A 92 12.64 3.28 -14.64
N LEU A 93 11.73 2.58 -15.33
CA LEU A 93 10.81 1.61 -14.73
C LEU A 93 11.18 0.17 -15.11
N LEU A 94 11.09 -0.71 -14.13
CA LEU A 94 11.16 -2.16 -14.30
C LEU A 94 9.93 -2.80 -13.64
N TRP A 95 9.14 -3.48 -14.47
CA TRP A 95 7.99 -4.26 -14.06
C TRP A 95 8.34 -5.73 -13.95
N GLU A 96 7.80 -6.40 -12.94
CA GLU A 96 7.96 -7.84 -12.75
C GLU A 96 6.66 -8.46 -12.23
N PHE A 97 6.10 -9.40 -12.96
CA PHE A 97 5.01 -10.24 -12.47
C PHE A 97 5.58 -11.37 -11.61
N CYS A 98 5.17 -11.40 -10.34
CA CYS A 98 5.56 -12.38 -9.35
C CYS A 98 4.40 -13.37 -9.11
N PRO A 99 4.44 -14.59 -9.68
CA PRO A 99 3.46 -15.62 -9.33
C PRO A 99 3.57 -15.98 -7.84
N PHE A 100 4.79 -15.98 -7.29
CA PHE A 100 5.05 -16.12 -5.86
C PHE A 100 5.91 -14.97 -5.37
N THR A 101 5.71 -14.55 -4.12
CA THR A 101 6.56 -13.54 -3.50
C THR A 101 7.20 -14.04 -2.21
N GLY A 102 8.46 -13.65 -2.02
CA GLY A 102 9.16 -13.86 -0.77
C GLY A 102 8.62 -12.97 0.35
N GLY A 103 9.15 -13.15 1.56
CA GLY A 103 8.76 -12.36 2.73
C GLY A 103 9.14 -10.88 2.62
N ALA A 104 8.56 -10.06 3.52
CA ALA A 104 8.81 -8.63 3.59
C ALA A 104 10.28 -8.27 3.90
N GLU A 105 11.03 -9.16 4.56
CA GLU A 105 12.46 -8.97 4.85
C GLU A 105 13.29 -8.76 3.58
N GLY A 106 12.94 -9.45 2.50
CA GLY A 106 13.56 -9.31 1.18
C GLY A 106 12.88 -8.28 0.28
N ARG A 107 11.95 -7.48 0.81
CA ARG A 107 11.10 -6.55 0.05
C ARG A 107 10.23 -7.25 -1.01
N PHE A 108 9.70 -8.42 -0.67
CA PHE A 108 8.80 -9.19 -1.53
C PHE A 108 9.42 -9.54 -2.90
N PRO A 109 10.58 -10.22 -2.92
CA PRO A 109 11.21 -10.61 -4.20
C PRO A 109 10.28 -11.55 -4.96
N CYS A 110 10.25 -11.45 -6.30
CA CYS A 110 9.63 -12.49 -7.10
C CYS A 110 10.38 -13.81 -6.88
N VAL A 111 9.63 -14.86 -6.56
CA VAL A 111 10.19 -16.22 -6.41
C VAL A 111 9.65 -17.06 -7.56
N TYR A 112 10.56 -17.64 -8.32
CA TYR A 112 10.25 -18.57 -9.39
C TYR A 112 10.70 -19.99 -8.97
N PRO A 113 9.86 -21.02 -9.17
CA PRO A 113 10.27 -22.40 -8.92
C PRO A 113 11.54 -22.77 -9.70
N GLU A 114 12.36 -23.66 -9.13
CA GLU A 114 13.53 -24.20 -9.83
C GLU A 114 13.09 -24.84 -11.15
N GLY A 115 13.81 -24.53 -12.23
CA GLY A 115 13.48 -25.00 -13.58
C GLY A 115 12.46 -24.15 -14.35
N THR A 116 12.01 -23.01 -13.80
CA THR A 116 11.23 -22.03 -14.57
C THR A 116 12.03 -21.57 -15.79
N PRO A 117 11.51 -21.70 -17.03
CA PRO A 117 12.23 -21.28 -18.23
C PRO A 117 12.58 -19.78 -18.19
N GLN A 118 13.79 -19.44 -18.62
CA GLN A 118 14.26 -18.04 -18.59
C GLN A 118 13.42 -17.16 -19.52
N GLU A 119 12.94 -17.71 -20.63
CA GLU A 119 12.06 -17.02 -21.58
C GLU A 119 10.75 -16.61 -20.90
N LEU A 120 10.18 -17.48 -20.06
CA LEU A 120 8.99 -17.15 -19.29
C LEU A 120 9.28 -16.05 -18.27
N ILE A 121 10.40 -16.12 -17.55
CA ILE A 121 10.79 -15.05 -16.61
C ILE A 121 10.92 -13.72 -17.36
N THR A 122 11.58 -13.70 -18.52
CA THR A 122 11.73 -12.49 -19.33
C THR A 122 10.39 -11.95 -19.85
N MET A 123 9.43 -12.82 -20.20
CA MET A 123 8.08 -12.40 -20.58
C MET A 123 7.28 -11.80 -19.42
N LEU A 124 7.61 -12.16 -18.18
CA LEU A 124 7.00 -11.61 -16.97
C LEU A 124 7.66 -10.30 -16.52
N GLN A 125 8.57 -9.74 -17.33
CA GLN A 125 9.28 -8.50 -17.04
C GLN A 125 9.09 -7.48 -18.16
N GLY A 126 9.17 -6.19 -17.83
CA GLY A 126 9.05 -5.11 -18.80
C GLY A 126 9.75 -3.83 -18.39
N HIS A 127 10.25 -3.09 -19.38
CA HIS A 127 10.85 -1.76 -19.22
C HIS A 127 10.06 -0.75 -20.05
N SER A 128 9.07 -0.11 -19.44
CA SER A 128 8.23 0.88 -20.10
C SER A 128 7.37 1.62 -19.06
N GLU A 129 6.75 2.73 -19.47
CA GLU A 129 5.78 3.47 -18.65
C GLU A 129 4.55 2.62 -18.29
N THR A 130 4.16 1.73 -19.20
CA THR A 130 3.07 0.77 -19.01
C THR A 130 3.56 -0.67 -19.12
N PHE A 131 2.82 -1.64 -18.57
CA PHE A 131 3.16 -3.06 -18.68
C PHE A 131 1.92 -3.89 -18.99
N ALA A 132 1.91 -4.57 -20.14
CA ALA A 132 0.80 -5.44 -20.52
C ALA A 132 1.00 -6.85 -19.96
N PHE A 133 -0.03 -7.40 -19.33
CA PHE A 133 -0.03 -8.74 -18.78
C PHE A 133 -1.26 -9.51 -19.27
N ALA A 134 -1.05 -10.74 -19.74
CA ALA A 134 -2.11 -11.65 -20.15
C ALA A 134 -2.20 -12.86 -19.22
N TYR A 135 -3.39 -13.17 -18.74
CA TYR A 135 -3.64 -14.34 -17.91
C TYR A 135 -3.93 -15.56 -18.80
N VAL A 136 -2.84 -16.15 -19.30
CA VAL A 136 -2.90 -17.28 -20.26
C VAL A 136 -3.36 -18.59 -19.60
N PRO A 137 -3.93 -19.55 -20.36
CA PRO A 137 -4.42 -20.82 -19.83
C PRO A 137 -3.40 -21.64 -19.04
N GLU A 138 -2.11 -21.59 -19.43
CA GLU A 138 -1.04 -22.28 -18.72
C GLU A 138 -0.87 -21.74 -17.29
N LEU A 139 -1.00 -20.43 -17.11
CA LEU A 139 -0.96 -19.80 -15.80
C LEU A 139 -2.25 -20.08 -15.01
N GLN A 140 -3.40 -20.17 -15.67
CA GLN A 140 -4.66 -20.58 -15.03
C GLN A 140 -4.55 -21.99 -14.46
N ALA A 141 -4.02 -22.95 -15.22
CA ALA A 141 -3.83 -24.32 -14.73
C ALA A 141 -2.94 -24.37 -13.48
N LEU A 142 -1.93 -23.49 -13.41
CA LEU A 142 -1.10 -23.34 -12.21
C LEU A 142 -1.91 -22.78 -11.03
N VAL A 143 -2.66 -21.70 -11.25
CA VAL A 143 -3.53 -21.10 -10.23
C VAL A 143 -4.54 -22.11 -9.71
N ASP A 144 -5.19 -22.87 -10.58
CA ASP A 144 -6.14 -23.93 -10.22
C ASP A 144 -5.51 -24.99 -9.33
N LEU A 145 -4.31 -25.45 -9.68
CA LEU A 145 -3.56 -26.41 -8.86
C LEU A 145 -3.25 -25.87 -7.46
N PHE A 146 -2.85 -24.59 -7.34
CA PHE A 146 -2.63 -23.98 -6.03
C PHE A 146 -3.92 -23.90 -5.21
N CYS A 147 -5.01 -23.50 -5.85
CA CYS A 147 -6.31 -23.39 -5.20
C CYS A 147 -6.83 -24.75 -4.71
N GLU A 148 -6.64 -25.81 -5.50
CA GLU A 148 -6.97 -27.18 -5.10
C GLU A 148 -6.14 -27.65 -3.90
N GLN A 149 -4.82 -27.47 -3.94
CA GLN A 149 -3.92 -27.83 -2.84
C GLN A 149 -4.25 -27.07 -1.55
N GLN A 150 -4.59 -25.79 -1.68
CA GLN A 150 -4.98 -24.96 -0.54
C GLN A 150 -6.32 -25.40 0.06
N ALA A 151 -7.30 -25.76 -0.79
CA ALA A 151 -8.57 -26.32 -0.32
C ALA A 151 -8.38 -27.66 0.39
N GLN A 152 -7.50 -28.53 -0.14
CA GLN A 152 -7.14 -29.77 0.52
C GLN A 152 -6.51 -29.51 1.90
N LEU A 153 -5.52 -28.61 1.98
CA LEU A 153 -4.88 -28.25 3.25
C LEU A 153 -5.89 -27.67 4.25
N ALA A 154 -6.81 -26.82 3.80
CA ALA A 154 -7.85 -26.25 4.64
C ALA A 154 -8.76 -27.34 5.27
N SER A 155 -9.02 -28.42 4.53
CA SER A 155 -9.81 -29.56 5.03
C SER A 155 -9.11 -30.39 6.11
N GLU A 156 -7.78 -30.33 6.16
CA GLU A 156 -6.96 -31.07 7.13
C GLU A 156 -6.70 -30.25 8.41
N LEU A 157 -6.86 -28.93 8.36
CA LEU A 157 -6.62 -28.05 9.50
C LEU A 157 -7.81 -28.02 10.48
N PRO A 158 -7.53 -27.87 11.80
CA PRO A 158 -8.58 -27.62 12.79
C PRO A 158 -9.46 -26.41 12.45
N PRO A 159 -10.75 -26.42 12.81
CA PRO A 159 -11.63 -25.27 12.64
C PRO A 159 -11.07 -24.00 13.28
N GLY A 160 -11.20 -22.87 12.58
CA GLY A 160 -10.79 -21.54 13.08
C GLY A 160 -9.38 -21.11 12.70
N ILE A 161 -8.62 -21.91 11.95
CA ILE A 161 -7.38 -21.46 11.31
C ILE A 161 -7.75 -20.86 9.95
N PRO A 162 -7.68 -19.52 9.77
CA PRO A 162 -7.95 -18.92 8.48
C PRO A 162 -6.81 -19.26 7.53
N LEU A 163 -7.12 -19.99 6.47
CA LEU A 163 -6.29 -20.01 5.28
C LEU A 163 -6.88 -19.05 4.25
N PRO A 164 -6.04 -18.41 3.42
CA PRO A 164 -6.55 -17.82 2.20
C PRO A 164 -7.35 -18.88 1.43
N ASN A 165 -8.46 -18.50 0.82
CA ASN A 165 -9.18 -19.34 -0.13
C ASN A 165 -9.18 -18.62 -1.47
N CYS A 166 -9.36 -19.37 -2.55
CA CYS A 166 -9.38 -18.80 -3.89
C CYS A 166 -10.79 -18.34 -4.32
N ASP A 167 -11.74 -18.26 -3.40
CA ASP A 167 -13.12 -17.85 -3.71
C ASP A 167 -13.17 -16.42 -4.27
N GLN A 168 -12.21 -15.58 -3.87
CA GLN A 168 -12.04 -14.21 -4.34
C GLN A 168 -10.98 -14.05 -5.44
N GLY A 169 -10.43 -15.18 -5.94
CA GLY A 169 -9.28 -15.19 -6.82
C GLY A 169 -7.96 -15.43 -6.09
N TYR A 170 -6.94 -15.74 -6.89
CA TYR A 170 -5.56 -15.90 -6.46
C TYR A 170 -4.85 -14.54 -6.50
N PRO A 171 -4.29 -14.06 -5.36
CA PRO A 171 -3.67 -12.74 -5.27
C PRO A 171 -2.24 -12.76 -5.82
N ALA A 172 -2.10 -12.77 -7.14
CA ALA A 172 -0.81 -12.57 -7.80
C ALA A 172 -0.28 -11.16 -7.53
N ARG A 173 1.03 -10.95 -7.69
CA ARG A 173 1.65 -9.65 -7.43
C ARG A 173 2.41 -9.15 -8.64
N VAL A 174 2.36 -7.84 -8.85
CA VAL A 174 3.19 -7.12 -9.79
C VAL A 174 4.08 -6.17 -9.01
N ARG A 175 5.39 -6.35 -9.13
CA ARG A 175 6.40 -5.48 -8.55
C ARG A 175 6.79 -4.43 -9.58
N LEU A 176 6.91 -3.19 -9.13
CA LEU A 176 7.46 -2.08 -9.88
C LEU A 176 8.69 -1.56 -9.15
N THR A 177 9.80 -1.48 -9.86
CA THR A 177 11.02 -0.79 -9.43
C THR A 177 11.17 0.48 -10.26
N ALA A 178 11.22 1.63 -9.60
CA ALA A 178 11.46 2.92 -10.22
C ALA A 178 12.85 3.42 -9.82
N THR A 179 13.65 3.84 -10.80
CA THR A 179 15.00 4.38 -10.60
C THR A 179 15.11 5.77 -11.20
N GLU A 180 15.37 6.78 -10.38
CA GLU A 180 15.60 8.15 -10.86
C GLU A 180 16.97 8.22 -11.55
N VAL A 181 16.99 8.60 -12.82
CA VAL A 181 18.19 8.48 -13.68
C VAL A 181 19.34 9.36 -13.18
N GLU A 182 19.01 10.55 -12.67
CA GLU A 182 20.02 11.54 -12.26
C GLU A 182 20.68 11.22 -10.92
N THR A 183 19.88 10.76 -9.95
CA THR A 183 20.34 10.52 -8.57
C THR A 183 20.70 9.06 -8.31
N GLY A 184 20.19 8.14 -9.14
CA GLY A 184 20.24 6.71 -8.90
C GLY A 184 19.35 6.24 -7.74
N ALA A 185 18.45 7.09 -7.23
CA ALA A 185 17.51 6.71 -6.19
C ALA A 185 16.58 5.60 -6.68
N VAL A 186 16.36 4.58 -5.86
CA VAL A 186 15.50 3.43 -6.19
C VAL A 186 14.36 3.34 -5.19
N VAL A 187 13.14 3.20 -5.69
CA VAL A 187 11.95 2.87 -4.89
C VAL A 187 11.22 1.69 -5.50
N GLU A 188 10.61 0.88 -4.64
CA GLU A 188 9.89 -0.32 -5.03
C GLU A 188 8.45 -0.23 -4.53
N ALA A 189 7.50 -0.69 -5.34
CA ALA A 189 6.10 -0.83 -4.97
C ALA A 189 5.56 -2.16 -5.49
N VAL A 190 4.48 -2.64 -4.86
CA VAL A 190 3.84 -3.90 -5.22
C VAL A 190 2.33 -3.67 -5.35
N LYS A 191 1.77 -4.18 -6.43
CA LYS A 191 0.34 -4.22 -6.71
C LYS A 191 -0.14 -5.66 -6.68
N THR A 192 -1.27 -5.91 -6.01
CA THR A 192 -1.96 -7.19 -6.10
C THR A 192 -2.88 -7.19 -7.32
N LEU A 193 -2.84 -8.27 -8.10
CA LEU A 193 -3.76 -8.57 -9.20
C LEU A 193 -4.52 -9.85 -8.84
N GLN A 194 -5.84 -9.82 -8.91
CA GLN A 194 -6.65 -11.01 -8.61
C GLN A 194 -6.81 -11.86 -9.87
N LEU A 195 -6.34 -13.11 -9.83
CA LEU A 195 -6.49 -14.08 -10.91
C LEU A 195 -7.60 -15.07 -10.58
N VAL A 196 -8.65 -15.13 -11.40
CA VAL A 196 -9.81 -15.99 -11.14
C VAL A 196 -9.48 -17.44 -11.52
N PRO A 197 -9.59 -18.43 -10.61
CA PRO A 197 -9.44 -19.84 -10.95
C PRO A 197 -10.64 -20.32 -11.79
N SER A 198 -10.50 -21.43 -12.50
CA SER A 198 -11.57 -22.05 -13.31
C SER A 198 -12.82 -22.40 -12.50
N SER A 199 -12.66 -22.68 -11.21
CA SER A 199 -13.75 -23.04 -10.29
C SER A 199 -14.33 -21.86 -9.52
N GLY A 200 -13.79 -20.65 -9.68
CA GLY A 200 -14.09 -19.49 -8.83
C GLY A 200 -15.42 -18.82 -9.17
N GLY A 201 -16.04 -18.23 -8.15
CA GLY A 201 -17.14 -17.30 -8.34
C GLY A 201 -16.66 -16.01 -8.98
N VAL A 202 -17.39 -15.52 -9.97
CA VAL A 202 -17.12 -14.23 -10.60
C VAL A 202 -17.86 -13.17 -9.81
N GLN A 203 -17.12 -12.38 -9.05
CA GLN A 203 -17.57 -11.03 -8.76
C GLN A 203 -16.63 -10.05 -9.47
N ASP A 204 -17.19 -9.35 -10.45
CA ASP A 204 -16.48 -8.32 -11.21
C ASP A 204 -15.97 -7.21 -10.27
N ASN A 205 -14.87 -6.57 -10.68
CA ASN A 205 -14.30 -5.42 -10.00
C ASN A 205 -13.77 -4.43 -11.03
N ALA A 206 -14.39 -3.27 -11.15
CA ALA A 206 -13.85 -2.15 -11.91
C ALA A 206 -12.88 -1.32 -11.06
N ASN A 207 -12.15 -0.40 -11.69
CA ASN A 207 -11.46 0.65 -10.94
C ASN A 207 -12.48 1.71 -10.49
N PRO A 208 -12.30 2.34 -9.31
CA PRO A 208 -13.00 3.57 -9.03
C PRO A 208 -12.63 4.61 -10.09
N ALA A 209 -13.55 5.51 -10.43
CA ALA A 209 -13.28 6.57 -11.41
C ALA A 209 -13.20 7.93 -10.73
N VAL A 210 -12.06 8.60 -10.93
CA VAL A 210 -11.85 9.99 -10.52
C VAL A 210 -12.19 10.89 -11.69
N VAL A 211 -13.15 11.80 -11.50
CA VAL A 211 -13.54 12.76 -12.55
C VAL A 211 -12.46 13.84 -12.68
N GLN A 212 -12.12 14.48 -11.55
CA GLN A 212 -11.15 15.57 -11.49
C GLN A 212 -10.77 15.94 -10.05
N LEU A 213 -9.65 16.65 -9.90
CA LEU A 213 -9.29 17.37 -8.68
C LEU A 213 -9.44 18.85 -8.96
N VAL A 214 -10.34 19.52 -8.24
CA VAL A 214 -10.70 20.92 -8.47
C VAL A 214 -10.52 21.75 -7.20
N PRO A 215 -10.39 23.09 -7.34
CA PRO A 215 -10.57 24.00 -6.22
C PRO A 215 -11.94 23.80 -5.56
N GLY A 216 -12.01 23.93 -4.23
CA GLY A 216 -13.28 23.91 -3.49
C GLY A 216 -14.15 25.15 -3.73
N GLU A 217 -15.41 25.13 -3.31
CA GLU A 217 -16.39 26.22 -3.56
C GLU A 217 -15.90 27.59 -3.06
N ASP A 218 -15.17 27.62 -1.94
CA ASP A 218 -14.60 28.82 -1.32
C ASP A 218 -13.15 29.10 -1.74
N ALA A 219 -12.65 28.44 -2.81
CA ALA A 219 -11.28 28.67 -3.25
C ALA A 219 -11.12 30.07 -3.86
N PRO A 220 -10.07 30.82 -3.49
CA PRO A 220 -9.75 32.05 -4.18
C PRO A 220 -9.36 31.75 -5.63
N GLU A 221 -9.55 32.72 -6.54
CA GLU A 221 -9.16 32.58 -7.95
C GLU A 221 -7.64 32.32 -8.11
N PHE A 222 -6.84 32.85 -7.19
CA PHE A 222 -5.40 32.65 -7.13
C PHE A 222 -5.00 32.22 -5.74
N ALA A 223 -4.09 31.25 -5.64
CA ALA A 223 -3.53 30.88 -4.35
C ALA A 223 -2.50 31.92 -3.90
N THR A 224 -2.49 32.21 -2.60
CA THR A 224 -1.44 33.02 -1.97
C THR A 224 -0.48 32.09 -1.26
N LYS A 225 0.84 32.34 -1.39
CA LYS A 225 1.83 31.63 -0.59
C LYS A 225 1.48 31.69 0.91
N GLY A 226 1.45 30.53 1.57
CA GLY A 226 1.20 30.41 3.01
C GLY A 226 -0.28 30.47 3.42
N GLU A 227 -1.21 30.69 2.49
CA GLU A 227 -2.65 30.63 2.75
C GLU A 227 -3.21 29.26 2.33
N ALA A 228 -4.20 28.77 3.07
CA ALA A 228 -4.84 27.49 2.77
C ALA A 228 -5.84 27.64 1.60
N PHE A 229 -5.70 26.77 0.61
CA PHE A 229 -6.50 26.69 -0.59
C PHE A 229 -7.35 25.40 -0.54
N PRO A 230 -8.70 25.49 -0.49
CA PRO A 230 -9.55 24.31 -0.42
C PRO A 230 -9.54 23.54 -1.75
N LEU A 231 -9.63 22.22 -1.65
CA LEU A 231 -9.56 21.27 -2.76
C LEU A 231 -10.67 20.23 -2.63
N ARG A 232 -11.14 19.74 -3.77
CA ARG A 232 -12.12 18.64 -3.86
C ARG A 232 -11.72 17.62 -4.92
N CYS A 233 -11.65 16.36 -4.53
CA CYS A 233 -11.45 15.24 -5.45
C CYS A 233 -12.81 14.65 -5.82
N GLU A 234 -13.28 14.98 -7.03
CA GLU A 234 -14.58 14.55 -7.54
C GLU A 234 -14.50 13.12 -8.06
N LEU A 235 -15.39 12.26 -7.57
CA LEU A 235 -15.49 10.85 -7.92
C LEU A 235 -16.75 10.64 -8.75
N ASP A 236 -16.71 9.69 -9.68
CA ASP A 236 -17.92 9.23 -10.36
C ASP A 236 -18.66 8.25 -9.45
N PRO A 237 -19.83 8.61 -8.87
CA PRO A 237 -20.57 7.72 -7.98
C PRO A 237 -21.07 6.46 -8.70
N THR A 238 -21.17 6.48 -10.04
CA THR A 238 -21.58 5.30 -10.81
C THR A 238 -20.48 4.24 -10.91
N SER A 239 -19.24 4.59 -10.57
CA SER A 239 -18.11 3.65 -10.49
C SER A 239 -18.07 2.84 -9.19
N LEU A 240 -18.91 3.17 -8.21
CA LEU A 240 -18.97 2.45 -6.94
C LEU A 240 -19.75 1.14 -7.10
N GLU A 241 -19.09 0.03 -6.81
CA GLU A 241 -19.74 -1.25 -6.90
C GLU A 241 -20.36 -1.67 -5.55
N SER A 242 -21.31 -2.59 -5.64
CA SER A 242 -21.85 -3.29 -4.47
C SER A 242 -21.32 -4.72 -4.45
N PHE A 243 -20.93 -5.20 -3.28
CA PHE A 243 -20.33 -6.52 -3.11
C PHE A 243 -20.78 -7.24 -1.85
N VAL A 244 -20.63 -8.56 -1.88
CA VAL A 244 -20.93 -9.44 -0.75
C VAL A 244 -19.62 -10.07 -0.31
N ARG A 245 -19.22 -9.84 0.95
CA ARG A 245 -18.02 -10.48 1.50
C ARG A 245 -18.26 -11.99 1.67
N VAL A 246 -17.21 -12.80 1.52
CA VAL A 246 -17.27 -14.28 1.57
C VAL A 246 -17.93 -14.82 2.85
N ASP A 247 -17.90 -14.06 3.93
CA ASP A 247 -18.41 -14.40 5.26
C ASP A 247 -19.72 -13.70 5.63
N GLN A 248 -20.30 -12.92 4.71
CA GLN A 248 -21.47 -12.08 4.98
C GLN A 248 -22.57 -12.30 3.93
N THR A 249 -23.81 -12.12 4.34
CA THR A 249 -24.98 -12.11 3.44
C THR A 249 -25.41 -10.70 3.07
N GLU A 250 -24.81 -9.69 3.69
CA GLU A 250 -25.14 -8.29 3.47
C GLU A 250 -24.40 -7.76 2.25
N VAL A 251 -25.16 -7.12 1.37
CA VAL A 251 -24.61 -6.34 0.26
C VAL A 251 -24.05 -5.04 0.84
N ARG A 252 -22.77 -4.78 0.61
CA ARG A 252 -22.10 -3.54 1.00
C ARG A 252 -21.75 -2.74 -0.24
N LYS A 253 -21.79 -1.42 -0.14
CA LYS A 253 -21.14 -0.55 -1.11
C LYS A 253 -19.64 -0.44 -0.84
N GLU A 254 -18.88 -0.15 -1.89
CA GLU A 254 -17.46 0.12 -1.76
C GLU A 254 -17.17 1.35 -0.90
N GLU A 255 -16.14 1.19 -0.06
CA GLU A 255 -15.56 2.27 0.73
C GLU A 255 -14.28 2.70 0.01
N LEU A 256 -14.22 3.95 -0.42
CA LEU A 256 -13.07 4.49 -1.14
C LEU A 256 -12.08 5.14 -0.18
N LEU A 257 -10.83 4.75 -0.30
CA LEU A 257 -9.69 5.36 0.36
C LEU A 257 -9.06 6.41 -0.56
N ILE A 258 -9.01 7.67 -0.12
CA ILE A 258 -8.39 8.77 -0.87
C ILE A 258 -7.08 9.16 -0.18
N SER A 259 -5.95 8.87 -0.82
CA SER A 259 -4.63 9.32 -0.39
C SER A 259 -4.25 10.62 -1.09
N TRP A 260 -3.80 11.59 -0.32
CA TRP A 260 -3.43 12.91 -0.83
C TRP A 260 -1.93 13.09 -0.82
N PHE A 261 -1.38 13.67 -1.89
CA PHE A 261 0.03 13.99 -1.99
C PHE A 261 0.24 15.42 -2.47
N VAL A 262 1.33 16.05 -2.05
CA VAL A 262 1.64 17.44 -2.43
C VAL A 262 3.13 17.63 -2.67
N ARG A 263 3.46 18.38 -3.72
CA ARG A 263 4.78 18.95 -3.98
C ARG A 263 4.71 20.47 -3.80
N ASN A 264 5.73 21.07 -3.19
CA ASN A 264 5.83 22.51 -2.91
C ASN A 264 4.72 23.09 -2.00
N GLY A 265 4.09 22.25 -1.17
CA GLY A 265 3.02 22.65 -0.27
C GLY A 265 2.90 21.78 0.98
N LYS A 266 1.84 22.02 1.74
CA LYS A 266 1.40 21.20 2.89
C LYS A 266 -0.08 20.88 2.75
N LEU A 267 -0.48 19.67 3.13
CA LEU A 267 -1.89 19.27 3.16
C LEU A 267 -2.42 19.27 4.59
N GLU A 268 -3.71 19.55 4.75
CA GLU A 268 -4.39 19.41 6.05
C GLU A 268 -4.59 17.93 6.41
N LYS A 269 -4.90 17.10 5.41
CA LYS A 269 -5.13 15.66 5.57
C LYS A 269 -4.23 14.86 4.62
N ASP A 270 -3.62 13.79 5.11
CA ASP A 270 -2.89 12.84 4.26
C ASP A 270 -3.83 11.80 3.62
N LEU A 271 -5.00 11.56 4.25
CA LEU A 271 -5.91 10.47 3.93
C LEU A 271 -7.34 10.85 4.29
N THR A 272 -8.29 10.48 3.43
CA THR A 272 -9.74 10.55 3.70
C THR A 272 -10.45 9.27 3.23
N PHE A 273 -11.68 9.05 3.71
CA PHE A 273 -12.49 7.85 3.44
C PHE A 273 -13.87 8.26 2.96
N TYR A 274 -14.28 7.82 1.78
CA TYR A 274 -15.59 8.09 1.19
C TYR A 274 -16.44 6.81 1.19
N SER A 275 -17.67 6.92 1.69
CA SER A 275 -18.68 5.87 1.66
C SER A 275 -20.04 6.53 1.40
N GLU A 276 -20.89 5.92 0.57
CA GLU A 276 -22.25 6.43 0.32
C GLU A 276 -23.20 6.21 1.48
N ASP A 277 -22.94 5.22 2.34
CA ASP A 277 -23.88 4.78 3.37
C ASP A 277 -23.76 5.56 4.68
N GLU A 278 -22.68 6.32 4.86
CA GLU A 278 -22.49 7.11 6.08
C GLU A 278 -22.90 8.57 5.86
N ASP A 279 -23.74 9.09 6.76
CA ASP A 279 -24.03 10.52 6.95
C ASP A 279 -22.79 11.22 7.56
N LEU A 280 -21.64 11.05 6.89
CA LEU A 280 -20.40 11.74 7.22
C LEU A 280 -20.60 13.20 6.85
N THR A 281 -21.07 13.95 7.83
CA THR A 281 -21.20 15.43 7.90
C THR A 281 -19.92 16.22 7.58
N LYS A 282 -18.89 15.61 6.99
CA LYS A 282 -17.67 16.23 6.48
C LYS A 282 -17.32 15.58 5.15
N GLU A 283 -17.33 16.37 4.08
CA GLU A 283 -17.08 15.93 2.71
C GLU A 283 -15.73 15.19 2.63
N PRO A 284 -15.72 13.85 2.54
CA PRO A 284 -14.48 13.08 2.54
C PRO A 284 -13.65 13.30 1.26
N GLN A 285 -14.27 13.92 0.26
CA GLN A 285 -13.64 14.36 -0.98
C GLN A 285 -12.89 15.69 -0.81
N GLU A 286 -12.96 16.36 0.35
CA GLU A 286 -12.33 17.66 0.58
C GLU A 286 -11.02 17.60 1.36
N ASN A 287 -10.09 18.47 0.95
CA ASN A 287 -8.83 18.74 1.63
C ASN A 287 -8.46 20.22 1.50
N LYS A 288 -7.35 20.64 2.11
CA LYS A 288 -6.75 21.96 1.90
C LYS A 288 -5.27 21.82 1.64
N VAL A 289 -4.77 22.62 0.69
CA VAL A 289 -3.33 22.76 0.43
C VAL A 289 -2.86 24.15 0.80
N THR A 290 -1.70 24.25 1.45
CA THR A 290 -1.01 25.51 1.71
C THR A 290 0.28 25.54 0.90
N PRO A 291 0.37 26.34 -0.19
CA PRO A 291 1.60 26.53 -0.95
C PRO A 291 2.72 27.02 -0.04
N SER A 292 3.89 26.38 -0.11
CA SER A 292 5.04 26.71 0.74
C SER A 292 5.93 27.80 0.12
N GLU A 293 5.81 28.02 -1.18
CA GLU A 293 6.56 29.00 -1.97
C GLU A 293 5.70 29.54 -3.12
N SER A 294 6.11 30.66 -3.71
CA SER A 294 5.47 31.18 -4.93
C SER A 294 5.82 30.27 -6.10
N GLY A 295 4.89 30.08 -7.04
CA GLY A 295 5.03 29.15 -8.15
C GLY A 295 4.00 28.02 -8.11
N VAL A 296 4.35 26.88 -8.69
CA VAL A 296 3.44 25.74 -8.86
C VAL A 296 3.53 24.79 -7.66
N THR A 297 2.38 24.56 -7.03
CA THR A 297 2.14 23.50 -6.05
C THR A 297 1.29 22.42 -6.69
N THR A 298 1.87 21.24 -6.95
CA THR A 298 1.12 20.10 -7.51
C THR A 298 0.51 19.27 -6.39
N VAL A 299 -0.78 18.96 -6.50
CA VAL A 299 -1.50 18.09 -5.57
C VAL A 299 -2.04 16.89 -6.33
N TRP A 300 -1.87 15.69 -5.77
CA TRP A 300 -2.44 14.45 -6.31
C TRP A 300 -3.52 13.92 -5.38
N CYS A 301 -4.60 13.41 -5.98
CA CYS A 301 -5.60 12.59 -5.33
C CYS A 301 -5.51 11.17 -5.89
N VAL A 302 -5.26 10.18 -5.01
CA VAL A 302 -5.18 8.76 -5.39
C VAL A 302 -6.27 7.98 -4.66
N VAL A 303 -7.16 7.35 -5.42
CA VAL A 303 -8.36 6.67 -4.92
C VAL A 303 -8.23 5.16 -5.04
N ARG A 304 -8.64 4.42 -4.00
CA ARG A 304 -8.59 2.95 -3.94
C ARG A 304 -9.88 2.39 -3.36
N ASP A 305 -10.37 1.28 -3.93
CA ASP A 305 -11.63 0.61 -3.54
C ASP A 305 -11.47 -0.48 -2.47
N GLY A 306 -10.23 -0.82 -2.09
CA GLY A 306 -9.91 -1.92 -1.17
C GLY A 306 -9.99 -3.33 -1.78
N ARG A 307 -10.45 -3.47 -3.02
CA ARG A 307 -10.54 -4.74 -3.78
C ARG A 307 -9.52 -4.86 -4.90
N GLY A 308 -8.77 -3.80 -5.15
CA GLY A 308 -7.66 -3.79 -6.10
C GLY A 308 -7.79 -2.71 -7.17
N GLY A 309 -8.94 -2.04 -7.28
CA GLY A 309 -9.11 -0.88 -8.13
C GLY A 309 -8.27 0.31 -7.63
N THR A 310 -7.75 1.08 -8.57
CA THR A 310 -7.01 2.31 -8.28
C THR A 310 -7.18 3.30 -9.43
N ASP A 311 -7.36 4.56 -9.08
CA ASP A 311 -7.36 5.65 -10.05
C ASP A 311 -6.83 6.93 -9.40
N TRP A 312 -6.45 7.92 -10.21
CA TRP A 312 -5.88 9.15 -9.70
C TRP A 312 -6.04 10.33 -10.65
N THR A 313 -5.85 11.52 -10.10
CA THR A 313 -5.71 12.76 -10.87
C THR A 313 -4.82 13.74 -10.11
N HIS A 314 -4.51 14.87 -10.72
CA HIS A 314 -3.73 15.93 -10.09
C HIS A 314 -4.25 17.32 -10.46
N LEU A 315 -3.83 18.31 -9.67
CA LEU A 315 -4.09 19.73 -9.88
C LEU A 315 -2.81 20.52 -9.60
N ASP A 316 -2.44 21.38 -10.54
CA ASP A 316 -1.40 22.37 -10.34
C ASP A 316 -2.01 23.69 -9.85
N VAL A 317 -1.66 24.06 -8.62
CA VAL A 317 -2.08 25.32 -7.99
C VAL A 317 -0.97 26.35 -8.15
N VAL A 318 -1.24 27.40 -8.92
CA VAL A 318 -0.28 28.51 -9.12
C VAL A 318 -0.47 29.55 -8.01
N SER A 319 0.61 29.88 -7.31
CA SER A 319 0.63 30.86 -6.24
C SER A 319 1.54 32.05 -6.53
N ASN A 320 1.07 33.23 -6.12
CA ASN A 320 1.84 34.48 -6.17
C ASN A 320 2.67 34.67 -4.88
#